data_AF-A0A355UI77-F1
#
_entry.id   AF-A0A355UI77-F1
#
_cell.length_a   1.000
_cell.length_b   1.000
_cell.length_c   1.000
_cell.angle_alpha   90.00
_cell.angle_beta   90.00
_cell.angle_gamma   90.00
#
_symmetry.space_group_name_H-M   'P 1'
#
loop_
_entity.id
_entity.type
_entity.pdbx_description
1 polymer ?
#
loop_
_entity_poly.entity_id
_entity_poly.type
_entity_poly.pdbx_seq_one_letter_code
_entity_poly.pdbx_strand_id
1 'polypeptide(L)'
;QHLNTSTLKRTGSIGDAAGHSFYPGKNLGAFGDAGAVTTDNEELANTIRTLANYGSSKKYVFKYTGRNSRLDEIQAAVLSVKLKYLDKDNAHRKEIAKYYIENIKNPKIILPKVNDYDSNVFHIFPILCEQREELQNYLTENEVQTLIHYPIPPHLQECYQNNSKLKTQNS
;
A
#
# COMPACT_ATOMS: atom_id res chain seq x y z
N GLN A 1 -3.93 8.68 -37.37
CA GLN A 1 -4.42 8.10 -36.11
C GLN A 1 -3.36 7.15 -35.57
N HIS A 2 -2.39 7.66 -34.80
CA HIS A 2 -1.49 6.80 -34.04
C HIS A 2 -2.17 6.52 -32.71
N LEU A 3 -2.75 5.32 -32.59
CA LEU A 3 -3.16 4.76 -31.31
C LEU A 3 -1.88 4.56 -30.50
N ASN A 4 -1.62 5.51 -29.60
CA ASN A 4 -0.63 5.37 -28.55
C ASN A 4 -1.18 4.30 -27.59
N THR A 5 -0.91 3.02 -27.88
CA THR A 5 -1.11 1.95 -26.91
C THR A 5 -0.04 2.13 -25.84
N SER A 6 -0.26 3.05 -24.90
CA SER A 6 0.45 2.99 -23.62
C SER A 6 0.04 1.66 -22.99
N THR A 7 0.88 0.65 -23.11
CA THR A 7 0.68 -0.64 -22.43
C THR A 7 0.47 -0.33 -20.96
N LEU A 8 -0.75 -0.61 -20.45
CA LEU A 8 -1.09 -0.39 -19.06
C LEU A 8 -0.08 -1.19 -18.21
N LYS A 9 0.79 -0.49 -17.46
CA LYS A 9 1.76 -1.13 -16.58
C LYS A 9 1.14 -1.33 -15.20
N ARG A 10 1.25 -2.54 -14.64
CA ARG A 10 0.80 -2.80 -13.27
C ARG A 10 1.77 -2.16 -12.27
N THR A 11 1.23 -1.69 -11.14
CA THR A 11 2.08 -1.39 -9.98
C THR A 11 2.97 -2.60 -9.67
N GLY A 12 4.23 -2.34 -9.35
CA GLY A 12 5.26 -3.37 -9.27
C GLY A 12 6.21 -3.46 -10.46
N SER A 13 5.86 -2.86 -11.61
CA SER A 13 6.62 -2.92 -12.88
C SER A 13 6.96 -1.55 -13.48
N ILE A 14 6.83 -0.48 -12.69
CA ILE A 14 6.95 0.91 -13.16
C ILE A 14 8.37 1.47 -13.01
N GLY A 15 9.13 1.00 -12.01
CA GLY A 15 10.51 1.40 -11.74
C GLY A 15 11.47 0.21 -11.69
N ASP A 16 12.67 0.39 -11.14
CA ASP A 16 13.71 -0.65 -11.10
C ASP A 16 13.32 -1.84 -10.22
N ALA A 17 12.64 -1.58 -9.10
CA ALA A 17 12.09 -2.58 -8.20
C ALA A 17 10.88 -2.01 -7.43
N ALA A 18 10.06 -2.88 -6.87
CA ALA A 18 8.95 -2.50 -6.01
C ALA A 18 8.85 -3.39 -4.78
N GLY A 19 8.61 -2.78 -3.62
CA GLY A 19 8.26 -3.47 -2.39
C GLY A 19 6.74 -3.58 -2.25
N HIS A 20 6.27 -4.76 -1.87
CA HIS A 20 4.86 -5.05 -1.64
C HIS A 20 4.66 -5.47 -0.20
N SER A 21 3.66 -4.89 0.46
CA SER A 21 3.17 -5.36 1.75
C SER A 21 1.95 -6.24 1.52
N PHE A 22 1.94 -7.39 2.19
CA PHE A 22 0.79 -8.29 2.26
C PHE A 22 0.23 -8.35 3.68
N TYR A 23 0.36 -7.24 4.45
CA TYR A 23 -0.30 -7.12 5.75
C TYR A 23 -1.80 -7.43 5.61
N PRO A 24 -2.48 -8.07 6.58
CA PRO A 24 -3.84 -8.60 6.40
C PRO A 24 -4.87 -7.58 5.90
N GLY A 25 -4.72 -6.29 6.23
CA GLY A 25 -5.59 -5.22 5.77
C GLY A 25 -5.38 -4.75 4.32
N LYS A 26 -4.36 -5.23 3.60
CA LYS A 26 -4.08 -4.87 2.20
C LYS A 26 -5.07 -5.54 1.24
N ASN A 27 -5.21 -4.98 0.04
CA ASN A 27 -6.08 -5.56 -1.00
C ASN A 27 -5.72 -7.01 -1.31
N LEU A 28 -4.42 -7.33 -1.32
CA LEU A 28 -3.91 -8.69 -1.28
C LEU A 28 -3.23 -8.92 0.08
N GLY A 29 -4.01 -9.26 1.10
CA GLY A 29 -3.53 -9.50 2.45
C GLY A 29 -3.32 -10.98 2.77
N ALA A 30 -2.21 -11.32 3.42
CA ALA A 30 -1.97 -12.62 4.04
C ALA A 30 -2.77 -12.75 5.34
N PHE A 31 -2.55 -13.81 6.12
CA PHE A 31 -3.11 -13.96 7.48
C PHE A 31 -2.15 -13.53 8.59
N GLY A 32 -0.96 -13.06 8.23
CA GLY A 32 0.03 -12.49 9.14
C GLY A 32 0.92 -11.49 8.41
N ASP A 33 2.10 -11.22 8.97
CA ASP A 33 3.09 -10.36 8.32
C ASP A 33 3.72 -11.05 7.11
N ALA A 34 3.72 -10.34 5.99
CA ALA A 34 4.23 -10.82 4.72
C ALA A 34 4.56 -9.66 3.78
N GLY A 35 5.54 -9.88 2.91
CA GLY A 35 5.91 -8.94 1.86
C GLY A 35 6.68 -9.61 0.74
N ALA A 36 6.87 -8.88 -0.35
CA ALA A 36 7.65 -9.32 -1.50
C ALA A 36 8.36 -8.15 -2.16
N VAL A 37 9.37 -8.47 -2.96
CA VAL A 37 9.99 -7.55 -3.91
C VAL A 37 9.79 -8.07 -5.32
N THR A 38 9.43 -7.19 -6.26
CA THR A 38 9.42 -7.46 -7.70
C THR A 38 10.45 -6.58 -8.40
N THR A 39 11.16 -7.13 -9.38
CA THR A 39 12.14 -6.42 -10.23
C THR A 39 12.40 -7.26 -11.48
N ASP A 40 12.72 -6.59 -12.60
CA ASP A 40 13.18 -7.26 -13.83
C ASP A 40 14.71 -7.43 -13.85
N ASN A 41 15.43 -6.91 -12.85
CA ASN A 41 16.88 -7.04 -12.73
C ASN A 41 17.24 -8.32 -11.96
N GLU A 42 17.80 -9.31 -12.66
CA GLU A 42 18.17 -10.60 -12.10
C GLU A 42 19.25 -10.50 -11.00
N GLU A 43 20.25 -9.64 -11.17
CA GLU A 43 21.30 -9.42 -10.17
C GLU A 43 20.72 -8.85 -8.87
N LEU A 44 19.79 -7.90 -8.99
CA LEU A 44 19.09 -7.31 -7.85
C LEU A 44 18.21 -8.36 -7.16
N ALA A 45 17.43 -9.14 -7.91
CA ALA A 45 16.60 -10.21 -7.37
C ALA A 45 17.42 -11.24 -6.58
N ASN A 46 18.57 -11.66 -7.12
CA ASN A 46 19.48 -12.60 -6.47
C ASN A 46 20.12 -12.02 -5.20
N THR A 47 20.52 -10.76 -5.24
CA THR A 47 21.06 -10.04 -4.08
C THR A 47 20.02 -9.93 -2.96
N ILE A 48 18.79 -9.53 -3.28
CA ILE A 48 17.70 -9.41 -2.30
C ILE A 48 17.37 -10.75 -1.68
N ARG A 49 17.24 -11.82 -2.48
CA ARG A 49 16.98 -13.18 -1.99
C ARG A 49 18.08 -13.66 -1.04
N THR A 50 19.33 -13.35 -1.36
CA THR A 50 20.48 -13.68 -0.52
C THR A 50 20.42 -12.92 0.80
N LEU A 51 20.18 -11.61 0.78
CA LEU A 51 20.06 -10.77 1.98
C LEU A 51 18.91 -11.19 2.88
N ALA A 52 17.75 -11.53 2.31
CA ALA A 52 16.57 -12.01 3.03
C ALA A 52 16.76 -13.37 3.72
N ASN A 53 17.78 -14.12 3.30
CA ASN A 53 18.17 -15.42 3.87
C ASN A 53 19.56 -15.32 4.53
N TYR A 54 19.69 -14.43 5.51
CA TYR A 54 20.91 -14.24 6.32
C TYR A 54 22.16 -13.83 5.53
N GLY A 55 22.02 -13.43 4.26
CA GLY A 55 23.16 -13.14 3.38
C GLY A 55 23.73 -14.40 2.72
N SER A 56 22.94 -15.47 2.65
CA SER A 56 23.37 -16.79 2.17
C SER A 56 22.53 -17.29 0.99
N SER A 57 23.22 -17.64 -0.10
CA SER A 57 22.67 -18.39 -1.24
C SER A 57 23.05 -19.88 -1.21
N LYS A 58 23.99 -20.27 -0.33
CA LYS A 58 24.47 -21.64 -0.16
C LYS A 58 24.65 -21.93 1.33
N LYS A 59 24.15 -23.08 1.78
CA LYS A 59 24.20 -23.51 3.19
C LYS A 59 25.59 -23.28 3.81
N TYR A 60 25.63 -22.58 4.94
CA TYR A 60 26.82 -22.21 5.72
C TYR A 60 27.81 -21.24 5.05
N VAL A 61 27.47 -20.67 3.89
CA VAL A 61 28.28 -19.63 3.24
C VAL A 61 27.49 -18.33 3.24
N PHE A 62 28.06 -17.29 3.85
CA PHE A 62 27.42 -15.98 4.00
C PHE A 62 28.27 -14.93 3.30
N LYS A 63 27.80 -14.46 2.14
CA LYS A 63 28.51 -13.45 1.33
C LYS A 63 28.25 -12.03 1.85
N TYR A 64 27.09 -11.82 2.46
CA TYR A 64 26.63 -10.50 2.92
C TYR A 64 26.14 -10.55 4.37
N THR A 65 26.05 -9.39 5.01
CA THR A 65 25.38 -9.22 6.31
C THR A 65 23.86 -9.11 6.11
N GLY A 66 23.18 -10.25 6.02
CA GLY A 66 21.72 -10.28 5.77
C GLY A 66 20.83 -10.21 7.01
N ARG A 67 19.58 -10.62 6.81
CA ARG A 67 18.49 -10.69 7.79
C ARG A 67 17.71 -12.00 7.59
N ASN A 68 16.88 -12.37 8.56
CA ASN A 68 15.83 -13.38 8.35
C ASN A 68 14.54 -12.64 7.98
N SER A 69 14.23 -12.52 6.70
CA SER A 69 13.04 -11.80 6.23
C SER A 69 12.42 -12.57 5.06
N ARG A 70 11.89 -13.75 5.37
CA ARG A 70 11.30 -14.69 4.42
C ARG A 70 9.78 -14.67 4.53
N LEU A 71 9.11 -15.08 3.46
CA LEU A 71 7.68 -15.35 3.46
C LEU A 71 7.46 -16.80 3.88
N ASP A 72 6.64 -17.02 4.90
CA ASP A 72 6.27 -18.37 5.33
C ASP A 72 5.40 -19.07 4.26
N GLU A 73 5.59 -20.38 4.08
CA GLU A 73 4.84 -21.18 3.10
C GLU A 73 3.32 -21.14 3.31
N ILE A 74 2.88 -21.08 4.58
CA ILE A 74 1.45 -20.94 4.91
C ILE A 74 0.91 -19.61 4.36
N GLN A 75 1.65 -18.52 4.54
CA GLN A 75 1.25 -17.21 4.03
C GLN A 75 1.29 -17.19 2.49
N ALA A 76 2.30 -17.82 1.88
CA ALA A 76 2.38 -17.96 0.43
C ALA A 76 1.18 -18.74 -0.15
N ALA A 77 0.74 -19.83 0.51
CA ALA A 77 -0.43 -20.59 0.10
C ALA A 77 -1.73 -19.76 0.18
N VAL A 78 -1.93 -19.00 1.26
CA VAL A 78 -3.06 -18.07 1.40
C VAL A 78 -3.05 -17.02 0.30
N LEU A 79 -1.89 -16.38 0.06
CA LEU A 79 -1.73 -15.37 -0.97
C LEU A 79 -1.97 -15.92 -2.37
N SER A 80 -1.50 -17.14 -2.67
CA SER A 80 -1.72 -17.82 -3.94
C SER A 80 -3.21 -18.01 -4.26
N VAL A 81 -4.02 -18.35 -3.25
CA VAL A 81 -5.48 -18.44 -3.42
C VAL A 81 -6.09 -17.06 -3.64
N LYS A 82 -5.80 -16.08 -2.79
CA LYS A 82 -6.37 -14.73 -2.87
C LYS A 82 -5.97 -13.99 -4.15
N LEU A 83 -4.76 -14.21 -4.66
CA LEU A 83 -4.27 -13.59 -5.89
C LEU A 83 -5.16 -13.88 -7.10
N LYS A 84 -5.79 -15.06 -7.14
CA LYS A 84 -6.75 -15.44 -8.21
C LYS A 84 -7.99 -14.54 -8.26
N TYR A 85 -8.35 -13.92 -7.14
CA TYR A 85 -9.55 -13.09 -6.99
C TYR A 85 -9.24 -11.59 -6.93
N LEU A 86 -7.96 -11.21 -6.80
CA LEU A 86 -7.54 -9.83 -6.58
C LEU A 86 -8.15 -8.83 -7.58
N ASP A 87 -8.15 -9.16 -8.87
CA ASP A 87 -8.68 -8.25 -9.89
C ASP A 87 -10.20 -8.08 -9.77
N LYS A 88 -10.93 -9.16 -9.45
CA LYS A 88 -12.38 -9.12 -9.20
C LYS A 88 -12.70 -8.32 -7.94
N ASP A 89 -11.98 -8.54 -6.86
CA ASP A 89 -12.18 -7.83 -5.59
C ASP A 89 -11.84 -6.34 -5.74
N ASN A 90 -10.80 -6.00 -6.50
CA ASN A 90 -10.47 -4.62 -6.83
C ASN A 90 -11.55 -3.97 -7.69
N ALA A 91 -12.13 -4.67 -8.67
CA ALA A 91 -13.24 -4.15 -9.45
C ALA A 91 -14.44 -3.82 -8.56
N HIS A 92 -14.79 -4.72 -7.63
CA HIS A 92 -15.87 -4.47 -6.68
C HIS A 92 -15.59 -3.27 -5.75
N ARG A 93 -14.35 -3.10 -5.27
CA ARG A 93 -13.95 -1.92 -4.50
C ARG A 93 -14.14 -0.61 -5.28
N LYS A 94 -13.87 -0.61 -6.59
CA LYS A 94 -14.10 0.55 -7.47
C LYS A 94 -15.60 0.88 -7.57
N GLU A 95 -16.47 -0.13 -7.66
CA GLU A 95 -17.92 0.08 -7.66
C GLU A 95 -18.40 0.76 -6.37
N ILE A 96 -17.94 0.28 -5.20
CA ILE A 96 -18.26 0.88 -3.90
C ILE A 96 -17.74 2.31 -3.80
N ALA A 97 -16.49 2.55 -4.22
CA ALA A 97 -15.91 3.89 -4.21
C ALA A 97 -16.69 4.86 -5.12
N LYS A 98 -17.10 4.40 -6.30
CA LYS A 98 -17.97 5.16 -7.21
C LYS A 98 -19.31 5.48 -6.55
N TYR A 99 -19.94 4.49 -5.92
CA TYR A 99 -21.18 4.71 -5.18
C TYR A 99 -21.03 5.79 -4.10
N TYR A 100 -19.97 5.76 -3.29
CA TYR A 100 -19.72 6.81 -2.29
C TYR A 100 -19.50 8.19 -2.93
N ILE A 101 -18.71 8.28 -4.00
CA ILE A 101 -18.46 9.54 -4.72
C ILE A 101 -19.77 10.14 -5.27
N GLU A 102 -20.64 9.28 -5.80
CA GLU A 102 -21.91 9.68 -6.39
C GLU A 102 -22.95 10.07 -5.34
N ASN A 103 -22.96 9.44 -4.18
CA ASN A 103 -24.07 9.55 -3.21
C ASN A 103 -23.75 10.36 -1.95
N ILE A 104 -22.49 10.53 -1.57
CA ILE A 104 -22.15 11.40 -0.44
C ILE A 104 -22.27 12.86 -0.91
N LYS A 105 -23.32 13.55 -0.43
CA LYS A 105 -23.58 14.97 -0.71
C LYS A 105 -23.58 15.75 0.59
N ASN A 106 -22.41 16.22 0.99
CA ASN A 106 -22.26 17.06 2.19
C ASN A 106 -21.20 18.13 1.92
N PRO A 107 -21.51 19.43 2.04
CA PRO A 107 -20.56 20.52 1.75
C PRO A 107 -19.35 20.56 2.69
N LYS A 108 -19.43 19.92 3.87
CA LYS A 108 -18.31 19.81 4.81
C LYS A 108 -17.34 18.67 4.48
N ILE A 109 -17.71 17.78 3.54
CA ILE A 109 -16.92 16.60 3.17
C ILE A 109 -16.32 16.81 1.77
N ILE A 110 -15.00 16.72 1.69
CA ILE A 110 -14.27 16.68 0.43
C ILE A 110 -13.98 15.21 0.11
N LEU A 111 -14.54 14.75 -1.01
CA LEU A 111 -14.37 13.40 -1.53
C LEU A 111 -13.09 13.28 -2.36
N PRO A 112 -12.52 12.06 -2.51
CA PRO A 112 -11.34 11.86 -3.34
C PRO A 112 -11.66 12.18 -4.81
N LYS A 113 -10.81 12.98 -5.45
CA LYS A 113 -10.88 13.23 -6.89
C LYS A 113 -10.22 12.07 -7.64
N VAL A 114 -10.99 11.38 -8.48
CA VAL A 114 -10.51 10.22 -9.25
C VAL A 114 -10.59 10.56 -10.74
N ASN A 115 -9.43 10.81 -11.35
CA ASN A 115 -9.35 11.10 -12.79
C ASN A 115 -9.30 9.82 -13.63
N ASP A 116 -8.69 8.75 -13.10
CA ASP A 116 -8.58 7.45 -13.72
C ASP A 116 -8.84 6.37 -12.65
N TYR A 117 -9.98 5.69 -12.74
CA TYR A 117 -10.34 4.62 -11.82
C TYR A 117 -9.45 3.38 -11.99
N ASP A 118 -8.76 3.20 -13.11
CA ASP A 118 -7.84 2.09 -13.31
C ASP A 118 -6.49 2.30 -12.64
N SER A 119 -6.15 3.55 -12.34
CA SER A 119 -4.97 3.89 -11.54
C SER A 119 -5.13 3.70 -10.02
N ASN A 120 -6.35 3.42 -9.52
CA ASN A 120 -6.63 3.32 -8.09
C ASN A 120 -7.42 2.05 -7.72
N VAL A 121 -6.86 1.24 -6.81
CA VAL A 121 -7.49 0.01 -6.29
C VAL A 121 -8.25 0.20 -4.98
N PHE A 122 -8.33 1.44 -4.47
CA PHE A 122 -9.06 1.83 -3.25
C PHE A 122 -8.75 0.94 -2.05
N HIS A 123 -7.46 0.83 -1.70
CA HIS A 123 -7.04 0.24 -0.43
C HIS A 123 -7.66 0.98 0.77
N ILE A 124 -7.76 2.31 0.62
CA ILE A 124 -8.49 3.19 1.53
C ILE A 124 -9.37 4.13 0.69
N PHE A 125 -10.44 4.64 1.30
CA PHE A 125 -11.29 5.69 0.75
C PHE A 125 -11.19 6.93 1.66
N PRO A 126 -10.22 7.82 1.44
CA PRO A 126 -10.02 8.98 2.29
C PRO A 126 -11.04 10.08 1.98
N ILE A 127 -11.63 10.64 3.01
CA ILE A 127 -12.40 11.90 2.94
C ILE A 127 -11.69 12.97 3.76
N LEU A 128 -11.85 14.23 3.38
CA LEU A 128 -11.35 15.37 4.17
C LEU A 128 -12.53 16.14 4.76
N CYS A 129 -12.37 16.59 5.99
CA CYS A 129 -13.32 17.42 6.72
C CYS A 129 -12.52 18.31 7.67
N GLU A 130 -12.85 19.60 7.72
CA GLU A 130 -12.21 20.54 8.66
C GLU A 130 -12.47 20.13 10.11
N GLN A 131 -13.70 19.73 10.42
CA GLN A 131 -14.14 19.23 11.73
C GLN A 131 -13.97 17.69 11.83
N ARG A 132 -12.78 17.18 11.49
CA ARG A 132 -12.52 15.72 11.40
C ARG A 132 -12.88 14.94 12.67
N GLU A 133 -12.52 15.46 13.84
CA GLU A 133 -12.75 14.78 15.12
C GLU A 133 -14.23 14.69 15.46
N GLU A 134 -14.98 15.78 15.27
CA GLU A 134 -16.44 15.78 15.42
C GLU A 134 -17.10 14.78 14.46
N LEU A 135 -16.65 14.74 13.19
CA LEU A 135 -17.16 13.79 12.20
C LEU A 135 -16.85 12.34 12.60
N GLN A 136 -15.65 12.06 13.08
CA GLN A 136 -15.26 10.71 13.52
C GLN A 136 -16.09 10.24 14.72
N ASN A 137 -16.33 11.12 15.70
CA ASN A 137 -17.18 10.82 16.85
C ASN A 137 -18.63 10.56 16.41
N TYR A 138 -19.19 11.45 15.59
CA TYR A 138 -20.53 11.29 15.03
C TYR A 138 -20.69 9.95 14.28
N LEU A 139 -19.74 9.59 13.42
CA LEU A 139 -19.78 8.32 12.70
C LEU A 139 -19.69 7.13 13.66
N THR A 140 -18.85 7.21 14.69
CA THR A 140 -18.70 6.14 15.70
C THR A 140 -19.98 5.94 16.52
N GLU A 141 -20.62 7.02 16.95
CA GLU A 141 -21.92 7.00 17.64
C GLU A 141 -23.04 6.40 16.77
N ASN A 142 -22.88 6.44 15.45
CA ASN A 142 -23.76 5.82 14.47
C ASN A 142 -23.21 4.49 13.92
N GLU A 143 -22.32 3.82 14.67
CA GLU A 143 -21.77 2.49 14.36
C GLU A 143 -20.94 2.40 13.07
N VAL A 144 -20.51 3.55 12.53
CA VAL A 144 -19.61 3.63 11.36
C VAL A 144 -18.18 3.85 11.82
N GLN A 145 -17.39 2.79 11.77
CA GLN A 145 -15.97 2.84 12.13
C GLN A 145 -15.13 3.56 11.08
N THR A 146 -14.17 4.35 11.54
CA THR A 146 -13.22 5.07 10.68
C THR A 146 -11.79 4.98 11.23
N LEU A 147 -10.80 5.17 10.36
CA LEU A 147 -9.39 5.23 10.72
C LEU A 147 -8.72 6.45 10.08
N ILE A 148 -7.73 7.02 10.76
CA ILE A 148 -6.94 8.15 10.25
C ILE A 148 -5.60 7.62 9.72
N HIS A 149 -5.36 7.81 8.41
CA HIS A 149 -4.11 7.43 7.73
C HIS A 149 -3.49 8.68 7.07
N TYR A 150 -2.57 9.40 7.71
CA TYR A 150 -2.03 9.25 9.06
C TYR A 150 -2.23 10.57 9.85
N PRO A 151 -2.36 10.52 11.19
CA PRO A 151 -2.63 11.73 11.97
C PRO A 151 -1.40 12.65 12.12
N ILE A 152 -0.19 12.07 12.12
CA ILE A 152 1.07 12.80 12.27
C ILE A 152 1.98 12.45 11.08
N PRO A 153 2.41 13.45 10.29
CA PRO A 153 3.27 13.20 9.13
C PRO A 153 4.67 12.73 9.57
N PRO A 154 5.40 11.92 8.77
CA PRO A 154 6.67 11.32 9.17
C PRO A 154 7.73 12.31 9.71
N HIS A 155 7.84 13.51 9.14
CA HIS A 155 8.84 14.50 9.56
C HIS A 155 8.55 15.15 10.93
N LEU A 156 7.36 14.96 11.49
CA LEU A 156 6.99 15.41 12.84
C LEU A 156 6.96 14.26 13.85
N GLN A 157 7.20 13.02 13.44
CA GLN A 157 7.29 11.88 14.35
C GLN A 157 8.57 11.96 15.20
N GLU A 158 8.49 11.57 16.46
CA GLU A 158 9.59 11.67 17.43
C GLU A 158 10.86 10.93 16.98
N CYS A 159 10.70 9.78 16.33
CA CYS A 159 11.82 8.97 15.85
C CYS A 159 12.65 9.62 14.72
N TYR A 160 12.14 10.68 14.08
CA TYR A 160 12.83 11.40 13.00
C TYR A 160 13.42 12.75 13.42
N GLN A 161 13.34 13.14 14.70
CA GLN A 161 13.81 14.44 15.20
C GLN A 161 15.29 14.75 14.89
N ASN A 162 16.15 13.72 14.79
CA ASN A 162 17.57 13.88 14.49
C ASN A 162 17.89 14.13 13.00
N ASN A 163 16.91 14.05 12.09
CA ASN A 163 17.05 14.33 10.65
C ASN A 163 16.41 15.67 10.24
N SER A 164 16.12 16.54 11.20
CA SER A 164 15.33 17.78 11.07
C SER A 164 16.01 18.96 10.34
N LYS A 165 16.89 18.70 9.36
CA LYS A 165 17.31 19.74 8.40
C LYS A 165 16.19 20.14 7.41
N LEU A 166 15.05 19.44 7.44
CA LEU A 166 13.86 19.73 6.66
C LEU A 166 12.80 20.48 7.49
N LYS A 167 13.22 21.46 8.30
CA LYS A 167 12.28 22.50 8.77
C LYS A 167 11.93 23.34 7.55
N THR A 168 10.83 23.00 6.88
CA THR A 168 10.18 23.95 5.96
C THR A 168 9.90 25.22 6.75
N GLN A 169 10.61 26.29 6.41
CA GLN A 169 10.11 27.63 6.69
C GLN A 169 8.71 27.69 6.09
N ASN A 170 7.71 27.85 6.94
CA ASN A 170 6.53 28.65 6.63
C ASN A 170 5.93 29.10 7.96
N SER A 171 6.02 30.42 8.10
CA SER A 171 5.25 31.33 8.93
C SER A 171 3.76 31.02 8.98
#